data_AF-A0ABD0TIG5-F1
#
_entry.id   AF-A0ABD0TIG5-F1
#
_cell.length_a   1.000
_cell.length_b   1.000
_cell.length_c   1.000
_cell.angle_alpha   90.00
_cell.angle_beta   90.00
_cell.angle_gamma   90.00
#
_symmetry.space_group_name_H-M   'P 1'
#
loop_
_entity.id
_entity.type
_entity.pdbx_description
1 polymer ?
#
loop_
_entity_poly.entity_id
_entity_poly.type
_entity_poly.pdbx_seq_one_letter_code
_entity_poly.pdbx_strand_id
1 'polypeptide(L)'
;MLSRLIHFTRRFYSVNISKAKVMNSEKCYFRFIQKEETVDITFLMKIKDSHRQFNFSRKPSENLQNLFARIGTNVQKAIKKAYKKKAPEQSSEMEIKLVNVHEGINDQSSCIDLFHIKEPVHLKIGDQVFRAVFNAPWVVSLNLPQSILAGFPVYPEHFTVQYAEKEKSQFNWYKGLAKNDKGNEISEFHIQWELVGEKYSYTPTAQDIGNKLKIECIPGNGETTGPIVEAISKSLVEAGPGKCPFETRHMFTVSQLKGKSFRCVTYNILADLYCDSDFTRTVLHPYCPAYALNIDYRKQLILKELTGYNADIICLQEVDCKIFNHYLKPLLLENGLQGVFYKKGKEVAEGLALFYRGNRFGVLGEERIVMSEVLLTKSYLQPIWNEVKENEKLKERLLDRSTVASATFLQSFDNPNEILLVGNTHLYFHPDADHIRLIQGGIFIFWLNDLKRTLQDKFPGKRISVIVCGDFNSVPSCGIYQLFTTGSSPSSLPDWKSNLEEAVYNLSLNQETILESACGTPPFTNFTAGFADCLDYIFYERTCIQVEQVVPLPSIEELQAHTALPSIVFPSDHIALVSDLQFIRD
;
A
#
# COMPACT_ATOMS: atom_id res chain seq x y z
N MET A 1 -12.74 -28.86 -6.22
CA MET A 1 -11.64 -28.86 -5.22
C MET A 1 -11.37 -27.43 -4.70
N LEU A 2 -12.44 -26.67 -4.41
CA LEU A 2 -12.44 -25.21 -4.15
C LEU A 2 -13.00 -24.84 -2.75
N SER A 3 -13.33 -25.82 -1.92
CA SER A 3 -13.89 -25.62 -0.57
C SER A 3 -12.89 -25.87 0.56
N ARG A 4 -11.62 -26.19 0.25
CA ARG A 4 -10.59 -26.53 1.25
C ARG A 4 -9.58 -25.42 1.56
N LEU A 5 -9.60 -24.27 0.85
CA LEU A 5 -8.67 -23.16 1.10
C LEU A 5 -9.17 -22.08 2.08
N ILE A 6 -10.41 -22.17 2.60
CA ILE A 6 -10.99 -21.17 3.52
C ILE A 6 -10.73 -21.52 5.01
N HIS A 7 -10.03 -22.63 5.30
CA HIS A 7 -9.85 -23.12 6.68
C HIS A 7 -8.44 -23.02 7.27
N PHE A 8 -7.56 -22.21 6.66
CA PHE A 8 -6.20 -21.96 7.17
C PHE A 8 -5.91 -20.49 7.51
N THR A 9 -6.86 -19.80 8.16
CA THR A 9 -6.61 -18.50 8.81
C THR A 9 -7.27 -18.42 10.19
N ARG A 10 -7.13 -19.46 11.02
CA ARG A 10 -7.24 -19.28 12.48
C ARG A 10 -5.95 -18.64 13.02
N ARG A 11 -5.62 -17.43 12.55
CA ARG A 11 -4.78 -16.54 13.36
C ARG A 11 -5.72 -15.95 14.39
N PHE A 12 -5.57 -16.36 15.66
CA PHE A 12 -6.09 -15.54 16.74
C PHE A 12 -5.55 -14.13 16.51
N TYR A 13 -6.42 -13.17 16.21
CA TYR A 13 -6.10 -11.74 16.18
C TYR A 13 -5.83 -11.26 17.62
N SER A 14 -4.81 -11.83 18.26
CA SER A 14 -4.46 -11.48 19.63
C SER A 14 -3.61 -10.23 19.61
N VAL A 15 -4.28 -9.08 19.57
CA VAL A 15 -3.64 -7.82 19.94
C VAL A 15 -3.32 -7.81 21.43
N ASN A 16 -2.24 -7.12 21.80
CA ASN A 16 -1.84 -6.98 23.18
C ASN A 16 -2.57 -5.77 23.79
N ILE A 17 -3.54 -6.02 24.66
CA ILE A 17 -4.10 -4.96 25.49
C ILE A 17 -3.05 -4.56 26.52
N SER A 18 -2.83 -3.26 26.67
CA SER A 18 -1.84 -2.73 27.62
C SER A 18 -2.15 -3.20 29.03
N LYS A 19 -1.18 -3.88 29.65
CA LYS A 19 -1.28 -4.44 31.01
C LYS A 19 -1.05 -3.40 32.11
N ALA A 20 -0.46 -2.26 31.76
CA ALA A 20 -0.12 -1.20 32.70
C ALA A 20 -1.30 -0.27 33.01
N LYS A 21 -2.38 -0.36 32.22
CA LYS A 21 -3.50 0.59 32.27
C LYS A 21 -4.67 -0.02 33.05
N VAL A 22 -4.97 0.57 34.21
CA VAL A 22 -6.01 0.11 35.15
C VAL A 22 -7.39 -0.02 34.47
N MET A 23 -7.72 0.88 33.54
CA MET A 23 -8.98 0.83 32.81
C MET A 23 -9.21 -0.47 32.02
N ASN A 24 -8.13 -1.16 31.63
CA ASN A 24 -8.22 -2.43 30.91
C ASN A 24 -8.43 -3.61 31.86
N SER A 25 -8.03 -3.51 33.13
CA SER A 25 -8.18 -4.58 34.13
C SER A 25 -9.56 -4.68 34.78
N GLU A 26 -10.45 -3.71 34.55
CA GLU A 26 -11.80 -3.66 35.14
C GLU A 26 -12.90 -4.10 34.17
N LYS A 27 -12.55 -4.46 32.93
CA LYS A 27 -13.51 -4.74 31.85
C LYS A 27 -13.32 -6.12 31.25
N CYS A 28 -14.43 -6.74 30.86
CA CYS A 28 -14.47 -7.93 30.02
C CYS A 28 -15.18 -7.58 28.72
N TYR A 29 -14.45 -7.66 27.61
CA TYR A 29 -14.93 -7.28 26.29
C TYR A 29 -15.52 -8.48 25.58
N PHE A 30 -16.75 -8.33 25.10
CA PHE A 30 -17.47 -9.27 24.26
C PHE A 30 -17.65 -8.64 22.87
N ARG A 31 -17.25 -9.35 21.81
CA ARG A 31 -17.35 -8.86 20.42
C ARG A 31 -18.02 -9.92 19.55
N PHE A 32 -19.08 -9.55 18.85
CA PHE A 32 -19.75 -10.46 17.93
C PHE A 32 -19.29 -10.21 16.48
N ILE A 33 -18.44 -11.09 15.97
CA ILE A 33 -17.93 -10.99 14.60
C ILE A 33 -18.90 -11.69 13.66
N GLN A 34 -19.89 -10.93 13.16
CA GLN A 34 -20.98 -11.47 12.34
C GLN A 34 -20.49 -12.28 11.13
N LYS A 35 -19.46 -11.81 10.43
CA LYS A 35 -18.90 -12.49 9.24
C LYS A 35 -18.29 -13.86 9.55
N GLU A 36 -17.76 -14.04 10.76
CA GLU A 36 -17.11 -15.28 11.18
C GLU A 36 -18.05 -16.18 11.98
N GLU A 37 -19.25 -15.69 12.32
CA GLU A 37 -20.16 -16.30 13.28
C GLU A 37 -19.42 -16.69 14.57
N THR A 38 -18.69 -15.74 15.14
CA THR A 38 -17.92 -15.92 16.38
C THR A 38 -18.23 -14.83 17.41
N VAL A 39 -18.20 -15.22 18.68
CA VAL A 39 -18.17 -14.30 19.82
C VAL A 39 -16.80 -14.38 20.47
N ASP A 40 -16.07 -13.29 20.41
CA ASP A 40 -14.78 -13.15 21.07
C ASP A 40 -14.95 -12.54 22.47
N ILE A 41 -14.26 -13.12 23.45
CA ILE A 41 -14.24 -12.66 24.83
C ILE A 41 -12.79 -12.38 25.24
N THR A 42 -12.52 -11.15 25.69
CA THR A 42 -11.18 -10.73 26.13
C THR A 42 -11.23 -9.98 27.46
N PHE A 43 -10.36 -10.34 28.41
CA PHE A 43 -10.17 -9.60 29.66
C PHE A 43 -8.74 -9.73 30.19
N LEU A 44 -8.31 -8.78 31.02
CA LEU A 44 -7.04 -8.84 31.77
C LEU A 44 -7.33 -9.23 33.22
N MET A 45 -6.78 -10.34 33.69
CA MET A 45 -6.93 -10.77 35.08
C MET A 45 -5.60 -10.73 35.80
N LYS A 46 -5.59 -10.20 37.02
CA LYS A 46 -4.42 -10.24 37.90
C LYS A 46 -4.24 -11.66 38.41
N ILE A 47 -3.06 -12.23 38.16
CA ILE A 47 -2.64 -13.54 38.66
C ILE A 47 -1.31 -13.35 39.36
N LYS A 48 -1.32 -13.50 40.69
CA LYS A 48 -0.18 -13.22 41.56
C LYS A 48 0.31 -11.78 41.36
N ASP A 49 1.54 -11.60 40.88
CA ASP A 49 2.21 -10.31 40.72
C ASP A 49 2.08 -9.74 39.30
N SER A 50 1.29 -10.36 38.41
CA SER A 50 1.23 -9.98 36.99
C SER A 50 -0.19 -10.00 36.42
N HIS A 51 -0.47 -9.14 35.44
CA HIS A 51 -1.70 -9.19 34.65
C HIS A 51 -1.55 -10.14 33.46
N ARG A 52 -2.53 -11.02 33.29
CA ARG A 52 -2.60 -11.96 32.17
C ARG A 52 -3.84 -11.70 31.33
N GLN A 53 -3.65 -11.59 30.02
CA GLN A 53 -4.74 -11.52 29.06
C GLN A 53 -5.29 -12.92 28.80
N PHE A 54 -6.61 -13.02 28.84
CA PHE A 54 -7.37 -14.19 28.42
C PHE A 54 -8.16 -13.85 27.18
N ASN A 55 -8.12 -14.73 26.19
CA ASN A 55 -8.85 -14.60 24.93
C ASN A 55 -9.61 -15.90 24.68
N PHE A 56 -10.88 -15.78 24.34
CA PHE A 56 -11.75 -16.89 23.94
C PHE A 56 -12.45 -16.50 22.65
N SER A 57 -12.65 -17.48 21.75
CA SER A 57 -13.46 -17.32 20.54
C SER A 57 -14.44 -18.48 20.48
N ARG A 58 -15.73 -18.18 20.57
CA ARG A 58 -16.81 -19.15 20.79
C ARG A 58 -17.90 -19.01 19.72
N LYS A 59 -18.73 -20.04 19.58
CA LYS A 59 -19.89 -19.97 18.70
C LYS A 59 -20.98 -19.09 19.35
N PRO A 60 -21.71 -18.27 18.58
CA PRO A 60 -22.84 -17.48 19.06
C PRO A 60 -23.88 -18.33 19.80
N SER A 61 -24.10 -19.57 19.34
CA SER A 61 -25.07 -20.53 19.90
C SER A 61 -24.58 -21.30 21.13
N GLU A 62 -23.33 -21.13 21.56
CA GLU A 62 -22.85 -21.81 22.76
C GLU A 62 -23.49 -21.23 24.01
N ASN A 63 -23.96 -22.09 24.91
CA ASN A 63 -24.57 -21.63 26.16
C ASN A 63 -23.55 -21.07 27.15
N LEU A 64 -24.04 -20.21 28.05
CA LEU A 64 -23.21 -19.51 29.04
C LEU A 64 -22.57 -20.47 30.04
N GLN A 65 -23.24 -21.57 30.41
CA GLN A 65 -22.67 -22.61 31.27
C GLN A 65 -21.36 -23.17 30.71
N ASN A 66 -21.35 -23.51 29.42
CA ASN A 66 -20.15 -24.02 28.74
C ASN A 66 -19.07 -22.95 28.61
N LEU A 67 -19.45 -21.70 28.30
CA LEU A 67 -18.53 -20.56 28.28
C LEU A 67 -17.82 -20.40 29.65
N PHE A 68 -18.58 -20.35 30.74
CA PHE A 68 -18.04 -20.15 32.08
C PHE A 68 -17.15 -21.32 32.53
N ALA A 69 -17.54 -22.57 32.26
CA ALA A 69 -16.70 -23.73 32.53
C ALA A 69 -15.35 -23.66 31.81
N ARG A 70 -15.33 -23.16 30.57
CA ARG A 70 -14.09 -22.97 29.79
C ARG A 70 -13.23 -21.83 30.33
N ILE A 71 -13.85 -20.71 30.70
CA ILE A 71 -13.15 -19.59 31.35
C ILE A 71 -12.48 -20.11 32.63
N GLY A 72 -13.23 -20.80 33.49
CA GLY A 72 -12.74 -21.35 34.76
C GLY A 72 -11.59 -22.31 34.56
N THR A 73 -11.72 -23.25 33.63
CA THR A 73 -10.65 -24.20 33.30
C THR A 73 -9.36 -23.50 32.87
N ASN A 74 -9.45 -22.46 32.03
CA ASN A 74 -8.27 -21.73 31.53
C ASN A 74 -7.63 -20.86 32.60
N VAL A 75 -8.44 -20.16 33.40
CA VAL A 75 -7.96 -19.34 34.52
C VAL A 75 -7.31 -20.22 35.59
N GLN A 76 -7.93 -21.33 35.98
CA GLN A 76 -7.35 -22.28 36.94
C GLN A 76 -6.02 -22.85 36.43
N LYS A 77 -5.92 -23.21 35.14
CA LYS A 77 -4.65 -23.63 34.54
C LYS A 77 -3.57 -22.55 34.64
N ALA A 78 -3.92 -21.29 34.39
CA ALA A 78 -3.01 -20.16 34.50
C ALA A 78 -2.54 -19.92 35.94
N ILE A 79 -3.45 -20.00 36.93
CA ILE A 79 -3.13 -19.88 38.36
C ILE A 79 -2.21 -21.03 38.80
N LYS A 80 -2.57 -22.29 38.49
CA LYS A 80 -1.73 -23.46 38.83
C LYS A 80 -0.31 -23.35 38.27
N LYS A 81 -0.17 -22.80 37.06
CA LYS A 81 1.14 -22.52 36.44
C LYS A 81 1.91 -21.43 37.18
N ALA A 82 1.24 -20.34 37.56
CA ALA A 82 1.88 -19.21 38.28
C ALA A 82 2.38 -19.61 39.69
N TYR A 83 1.67 -20.51 40.37
CA TYR A 83 2.01 -20.97 41.72
C TYR A 83 2.82 -22.29 41.76
N LYS A 84 3.39 -22.76 40.64
CA LYS A 84 4.24 -23.97 40.57
C LYS A 84 3.64 -25.21 41.27
N LYS A 85 2.34 -25.48 41.08
CA LYS A 85 1.58 -26.56 41.76
C LYS A 85 1.41 -26.44 43.29
N LYS A 86 1.91 -25.39 43.95
CA LYS A 86 1.53 -24.99 45.32
C LYS A 86 0.47 -23.88 45.27
N ALA A 87 -0.64 -24.15 44.59
CA ALA A 87 -1.76 -23.20 44.61
C ALA A 87 -2.26 -23.06 46.06
N PRO A 88 -2.64 -21.85 46.53
CA PRO A 88 -3.24 -21.69 47.85
C PRO A 88 -4.47 -22.61 48.00
N GLU A 89 -4.71 -23.14 49.21
CA GLU A 89 -5.81 -24.08 49.54
C GLU A 89 -7.22 -23.57 49.19
N GLN A 90 -7.37 -22.31 48.77
CA GLN A 90 -8.56 -21.75 48.11
C GLN A 90 -8.78 -22.26 46.67
N SER A 91 -8.27 -23.43 46.30
CA SER A 91 -8.45 -24.03 44.96
C SER A 91 -9.71 -24.89 44.83
N SER A 92 -10.77 -24.59 45.60
CA SER A 92 -12.13 -25.07 45.34
C SER A 92 -12.70 -24.40 44.08
N GLU A 93 -13.79 -24.95 43.53
CA GLU A 93 -14.41 -24.47 42.29
C GLU A 93 -14.54 -22.95 42.24
N MET A 94 -13.92 -22.34 41.23
CA MET A 94 -13.92 -20.90 41.05
C MET A 94 -15.26 -20.49 40.47
N GLU A 95 -16.06 -19.77 41.26
CA GLU A 95 -17.35 -19.27 40.83
C GLU A 95 -17.16 -18.30 39.66
N ILE A 96 -17.80 -18.62 38.53
CA ILE A 96 -17.90 -17.73 37.37
C ILE A 96 -19.37 -17.52 37.07
N LYS A 97 -19.82 -16.28 37.16
CA LYS A 97 -21.21 -15.92 36.92
C LYS A 97 -21.33 -14.48 36.43
N LEU A 98 -22.44 -14.21 35.77
CA LEU A 98 -22.88 -12.85 35.52
C LEU A 98 -23.62 -12.32 36.76
N VAL A 99 -23.42 -11.06 37.07
CA VAL A 99 -24.02 -10.33 38.18
C VAL A 99 -24.75 -9.11 37.62
N ASN A 100 -25.86 -8.73 38.26
CA ASN A 100 -26.80 -7.69 37.81
C ASN A 100 -27.51 -8.03 36.49
N VAL A 101 -27.82 -9.31 36.29
CA VAL A 101 -28.64 -9.76 35.15
C VAL A 101 -30.10 -9.58 35.52
N HIS A 102 -30.79 -8.63 34.90
CA HIS A 102 -32.24 -8.49 35.01
C HIS A 102 -32.95 -9.39 33.99
N GLU A 103 -34.15 -9.85 34.34
CA GLU A 103 -34.95 -10.95 33.77
C GLU A 103 -34.60 -11.41 32.33
N GLY A 104 -34.31 -12.71 32.16
CA GLY A 104 -34.31 -13.39 30.85
C GLY A 104 -33.01 -14.10 30.46
N ILE A 105 -31.87 -13.75 31.07
CA ILE A 105 -30.59 -14.44 30.81
C ILE A 105 -30.24 -15.38 31.97
N ASN A 106 -29.96 -16.62 31.63
CA ASN A 106 -29.55 -17.67 32.57
C ASN A 106 -28.43 -18.53 31.96
N ASP A 107 -27.97 -19.54 32.68
CA ASP A 107 -26.86 -20.40 32.25
C ASP A 107 -27.12 -21.16 30.93
N GLN A 108 -28.39 -21.33 30.53
CA GLN A 108 -28.79 -21.94 29.27
C GLN A 108 -28.90 -20.94 28.11
N SER A 109 -28.90 -19.63 28.39
CA SER A 109 -28.82 -18.61 27.35
C SER A 109 -27.54 -18.79 26.54
N SER A 110 -27.58 -18.37 25.28
CA SER A 110 -26.47 -18.43 24.35
C SER A 110 -25.55 -17.21 24.47
N CYS A 111 -24.33 -17.31 23.95
CA CYS A 111 -23.38 -16.20 23.94
C CYS A 111 -23.92 -14.97 23.19
N ILE A 112 -24.73 -15.17 22.15
CA ILE A 112 -25.31 -14.05 21.39
C ILE A 112 -26.38 -13.30 22.19
N ASP A 113 -27.07 -13.97 23.11
CA ASP A 113 -28.12 -13.35 23.93
C ASP A 113 -27.55 -12.22 24.81
N LEU A 114 -26.25 -12.29 25.15
CA LEU A 114 -25.56 -11.25 25.91
C LEU A 114 -25.56 -9.88 25.20
N PHE A 115 -25.62 -9.86 23.87
CA PHE A 115 -25.60 -8.61 23.09
C PHE A 115 -26.96 -7.89 23.07
N HIS A 116 -28.01 -8.51 23.62
CA HIS A 116 -29.33 -7.90 23.77
C HIS A 116 -29.53 -7.20 25.13
N ILE A 117 -28.55 -7.31 26.03
CA ILE A 117 -28.57 -6.68 27.34
C ILE A 117 -28.41 -5.17 27.19
N LYS A 118 -29.35 -4.40 27.75
CA LYS A 118 -29.29 -2.94 27.78
C LYS A 118 -28.68 -2.36 29.06
N GLU A 119 -28.72 -3.12 30.14
CA GLU A 119 -28.28 -2.67 31.46
C GLU A 119 -26.84 -3.10 31.78
N PRO A 120 -26.14 -2.40 32.69
CA PRO A 120 -24.77 -2.77 33.04
C PRO A 120 -24.68 -4.14 33.74
N VAL A 121 -24.06 -5.10 33.07
CA VAL A 121 -23.79 -6.44 33.62
C VAL A 121 -22.32 -6.60 33.96
N HIS A 122 -22.03 -7.40 34.99
CA HIS A 122 -20.67 -7.71 35.42
C HIS A 122 -20.40 -9.22 35.32
N LEU A 123 -19.21 -9.60 34.87
CA LEU A 123 -18.69 -10.96 34.94
C LEU A 123 -17.82 -11.09 36.19
N LYS A 124 -18.21 -11.95 37.13
CA LYS A 124 -17.40 -12.29 38.30
C LYS A 124 -16.60 -13.55 38.00
N ILE A 125 -15.30 -13.54 38.26
CA ILE A 125 -14.38 -14.67 38.11
C ILE A 125 -13.58 -14.80 39.42
N GLY A 126 -14.00 -15.71 40.30
CA GLY A 126 -13.49 -15.75 41.67
C GLY A 126 -13.76 -14.43 42.37
N ASP A 127 -12.73 -13.77 42.91
CA ASP A 127 -12.88 -12.50 43.61
C ASP A 127 -12.78 -11.26 42.70
N GLN A 128 -12.46 -11.44 41.42
CA GLN A 128 -12.33 -10.34 40.47
C GLN A 128 -13.65 -10.11 39.72
N VAL A 129 -14.07 -8.86 39.63
CA VAL A 129 -15.32 -8.43 38.97
C VAL A 129 -14.97 -7.56 37.77
N PHE A 130 -15.51 -7.90 36.61
CA PHE A 130 -15.29 -7.20 35.36
C PHE A 130 -16.59 -6.63 34.83
N ARG A 131 -16.63 -5.35 34.47
CA ARG A 131 -17.76 -4.80 33.72
C ARG A 131 -17.80 -5.43 32.32
N ALA A 132 -18.92 -6.04 31.96
CA ALA A 132 -19.11 -6.56 30.60
C ALA A 132 -19.30 -5.39 29.62
N VAL A 133 -18.56 -5.42 28.52
CA VAL A 133 -18.60 -4.39 27.48
C VAL A 133 -18.81 -5.07 26.13
N PHE A 134 -19.87 -4.69 25.43
CA PHE A 134 -20.31 -5.34 24.20
C PHE A 134 -19.98 -4.47 22.98
N ASN A 135 -19.38 -5.07 21.95
CA ASN A 135 -19.04 -4.44 20.66
C ASN A 135 -18.38 -3.05 20.79
N ALA A 136 -17.53 -2.89 21.81
CA ALA A 136 -16.72 -1.68 21.93
C ALA A 136 -15.79 -1.54 20.71
N PRO A 137 -15.40 -0.30 20.37
CA PRO A 137 -14.32 -0.03 19.45
C PRO A 137 -13.11 -0.92 19.74
N TRP A 138 -12.53 -1.52 18.71
CA TRP A 138 -11.52 -2.56 18.90
C TRP A 138 -10.44 -2.49 17.83
N VAL A 139 -9.18 -2.66 18.26
CA VAL A 139 -8.05 -2.83 17.34
C VAL A 139 -7.91 -4.31 17.01
N VAL A 140 -8.06 -4.67 15.74
CA VAL A 140 -7.91 -6.05 15.25
C VAL A 140 -6.45 -6.37 14.97
N SER A 141 -5.67 -5.39 14.50
CA SER A 141 -4.24 -5.53 14.23
C SER A 141 -3.51 -4.21 14.44
N LEU A 142 -2.34 -4.28 15.09
CA LEU A 142 -1.42 -3.17 15.32
C LEU A 142 0.00 -3.73 15.41
N ASN A 143 0.83 -3.42 14.42
CA ASN A 143 2.23 -3.85 14.37
C ASN A 143 3.12 -2.66 13.95
N LEU A 144 4.42 -2.79 14.18
CA LEU A 144 5.42 -1.83 13.71
C LEU A 144 6.35 -2.49 12.68
N PRO A 145 6.88 -1.71 11.72
CA PRO A 145 7.76 -2.22 10.66
C PRO A 145 9.06 -2.79 11.23
N GLN A 146 9.72 -3.66 10.46
CA GLN A 146 11.02 -4.22 10.87
C GLN A 146 12.17 -3.26 10.66
N SER A 147 12.11 -2.40 9.65
CA SER A 147 13.09 -1.32 9.47
C SER A 147 12.47 0.00 9.96
N ILE A 148 13.23 0.74 10.75
CA ILE A 148 12.83 2.05 11.29
C ILE A 148 14.02 2.99 11.17
N LEU A 149 13.92 4.01 10.32
CA LEU A 149 15.01 4.94 10.04
C LEU A 149 14.76 6.31 10.65
N ALA A 150 15.77 6.90 11.27
CA ALA A 150 15.74 8.31 11.65
C ALA A 150 15.58 9.21 10.42
N GLY A 151 14.65 10.17 10.49
CA GLY A 151 14.30 11.08 9.40
C GLY A 151 13.28 10.52 8.40
N PHE A 152 12.71 9.33 8.67
CA PHE A 152 11.67 8.70 7.84
C PHE A 152 10.42 8.42 8.68
N PRO A 153 9.22 8.72 8.17
CA PRO A 153 7.99 8.52 8.93
C PRO A 153 7.67 7.02 9.11
N VAL A 154 7.42 6.64 10.35
CA VAL A 154 7.01 5.30 10.78
C VAL A 154 5.50 5.28 10.96
N TYR A 155 4.87 4.25 10.42
CA TYR A 155 3.43 4.04 10.50
C TYR A 155 3.13 2.65 11.03
N PRO A 156 1.98 2.47 11.72
CA PRO A 156 1.51 1.15 12.09
C PRO A 156 1.23 0.26 10.87
N GLU A 157 1.83 -0.92 10.83
CA GLU A 157 1.62 -1.88 9.76
C GLU A 157 0.33 -2.67 9.97
N HIS A 158 -0.44 -2.81 8.87
CA HIS A 158 -1.69 -3.56 8.86
C HIS A 158 -2.65 -3.12 9.98
N PHE A 159 -2.73 -1.81 10.26
CA PHE A 159 -3.65 -1.30 11.26
C PHE A 159 -5.10 -1.51 10.80
N THR A 160 -5.84 -2.30 11.56
CA THR A 160 -7.25 -2.59 11.29
C THR A 160 -8.05 -2.49 12.56
N VAL A 161 -9.27 -1.96 12.45
CA VAL A 161 -10.18 -1.75 13.56
C VAL A 161 -11.56 -2.34 13.27
N GLN A 162 -12.30 -2.63 14.32
CA GLN A 162 -13.69 -3.09 14.29
C GLN A 162 -14.50 -2.23 15.26
N TYR A 163 -15.70 -1.80 14.87
CA TYR A 163 -16.53 -0.85 15.64
C TYR A 163 -15.81 0.46 16.00
N ALA A 164 -14.74 0.81 15.28
CA ALA A 164 -13.95 2.00 15.49
C ALA A 164 -13.65 2.67 14.15
N GLU A 165 -13.32 3.95 14.21
CA GLU A 165 -12.82 4.75 13.11
C GLU A 165 -11.41 5.21 13.47
N LYS A 166 -10.46 5.12 12.52
CA LYS A 166 -9.07 5.55 12.75
C LYS A 166 -9.01 7.02 13.14
N GLU A 167 -9.81 7.85 12.48
CA GLU A 167 -9.93 9.30 12.69
C GLU A 167 -10.52 9.67 14.05
N LYS A 168 -11.23 8.73 14.69
CA LYS A 168 -11.81 8.88 16.04
C LYS A 168 -10.98 8.15 17.10
N SER A 169 -9.87 7.53 16.70
CA SER A 169 -8.95 6.81 17.59
C SER A 169 -7.79 7.72 18.00
N GLN A 170 -7.22 7.46 19.18
CA GLN A 170 -6.05 8.20 19.70
C GLN A 170 -4.80 7.34 19.59
N PHE A 171 -3.67 7.96 19.25
CA PHE A 171 -2.38 7.28 19.09
C PHE A 171 -1.34 7.96 19.95
N ASN A 172 -0.52 7.19 20.67
CA ASN A 172 0.57 7.71 21.47
C ASN A 172 1.85 6.93 21.16
N TRP A 173 2.89 7.63 20.75
CA TRP A 173 4.20 7.09 20.44
C TRP A 173 5.15 7.32 21.58
N TYR A 174 5.94 6.30 21.89
CA TYR A 174 6.95 6.35 22.92
C TYR A 174 8.28 5.82 22.39
N LYS A 175 9.38 6.32 22.95
CA LYS A 175 10.71 5.73 22.79
C LYS A 175 11.21 5.18 24.11
N GLY A 176 12.13 4.22 24.04
CA GLY A 176 12.80 3.70 25.22
C GLY A 176 14.10 2.98 24.89
N LEU A 177 15.08 3.13 25.77
CA LEU A 177 16.39 2.52 25.62
C LEU A 177 16.29 1.00 25.75
N ALA A 178 16.81 0.29 24.75
CA ALA A 178 16.88 -1.17 24.74
C ALA A 178 18.13 -1.71 25.45
N LYS A 179 19.09 -0.83 25.79
CA LYS A 179 20.35 -1.18 26.45
C LYS A 179 20.59 -0.24 27.62
N ASN A 180 21.16 -0.76 28.70
CA ASN A 180 21.60 0.06 29.82
C ASN A 180 22.97 0.71 29.53
N ASP A 181 23.47 1.54 30.45
CA ASP A 181 24.75 2.24 30.33
C ASP A 181 25.97 1.32 30.16
N LYS A 182 25.81 0.01 30.46
CA LYS A 182 26.84 -1.02 30.29
C LYS A 182 26.68 -1.81 28.99
N GLY A 183 25.72 -1.44 28.13
CA GLY A 183 25.45 -2.10 26.85
C GLY A 183 24.62 -3.39 26.92
N ASN A 184 24.13 -3.77 28.11
CA ASN A 184 23.33 -4.99 28.28
C ASN A 184 21.87 -4.74 27.88
N GLU A 185 21.25 -5.73 27.23
CA GLU A 185 19.85 -5.66 26.84
C GLU A 185 18.92 -5.52 28.05
N ILE A 186 17.97 -4.59 27.94
CA ILE A 186 16.90 -4.37 28.91
C ILE A 186 15.67 -5.12 28.41
N SER A 187 15.12 -5.99 29.27
CA SER A 187 13.82 -6.61 29.02
C SER A 187 12.74 -5.54 28.81
N GLU A 188 11.85 -5.72 27.83
CA GLU A 188 10.80 -4.75 27.48
C GLU A 188 9.94 -4.30 28.68
N PHE A 189 9.80 -5.16 29.69
CA PHE A 189 9.09 -4.86 30.93
C PHE A 189 9.78 -3.80 31.82
N HIS A 190 11.09 -3.61 31.64
CA HIS A 190 11.90 -2.67 32.43
C HIS A 190 12.32 -1.44 31.62
N ILE A 191 11.94 -1.35 30.33
CA ILE A 191 12.18 -0.17 29.51
C ILE A 191 11.37 1.00 30.09
N GLN A 192 12.04 2.12 30.31
CA GLN A 192 11.40 3.39 30.63
C GLN A 192 10.93 4.03 29.33
N TRP A 193 9.62 4.27 29.23
CA TRP A 193 8.98 4.80 28.02
C TRP A 193 8.77 6.31 28.14
N GLU A 194 9.32 7.06 27.19
CA GLU A 194 9.15 8.51 27.05
C GLU A 194 8.18 8.80 25.90
N LEU A 195 7.17 9.64 26.12
CA LEU A 195 6.20 10.04 25.08
C LEU A 195 6.88 10.97 24.07
N VAL A 196 6.75 10.68 22.77
CA VAL A 196 7.39 11.43 21.68
C VAL A 196 6.43 11.91 20.59
N GLY A 197 5.18 11.44 20.57
CA GLY A 197 4.20 11.93 19.61
C GLY A 197 2.80 11.39 19.82
N GLU A 198 1.80 12.08 19.27
CA GLU A 198 0.37 11.76 19.46
C GLU A 198 -0.40 11.57 18.13
N LYS A 199 0.34 11.51 17.02
CA LYS A 199 -0.23 11.33 15.67
C LYS A 199 -0.26 9.85 15.29
N TYR A 200 -1.02 9.54 14.24
CA TYR A 200 -1.03 8.19 13.65
C TYR A 200 0.36 7.71 13.24
N SER A 201 1.23 8.63 12.83
CA SER A 201 2.62 8.38 12.48
C SER A 201 3.60 9.12 13.37
N TYR A 202 4.84 8.64 13.41
CA TYR A 202 5.95 9.28 14.09
C TYR A 202 7.19 9.26 13.20
N THR A 203 7.90 10.39 13.08
CA THR A 203 9.17 10.45 12.35
C THR A 203 10.30 10.48 13.36
N PRO A 204 11.06 9.38 13.53
CA PRO A 204 12.15 9.32 14.49
C PRO A 204 13.23 10.33 14.13
N THR A 205 13.89 10.87 15.15
CA THR A 205 15.00 11.81 15.02
C THR A 205 16.33 11.11 15.27
N ALA A 206 17.45 11.82 15.05
CA ALA A 206 18.77 11.29 15.38
C ALA A 206 18.92 10.91 16.87
N GLN A 207 18.16 11.54 17.77
CA GLN A 207 18.18 11.22 19.21
C GLN A 207 17.48 9.89 19.53
N ASP A 208 16.68 9.37 18.60
CA ASP A 208 15.93 8.14 18.80
C ASP A 208 16.73 6.92 18.37
N ILE A 209 17.86 7.10 17.67
CA ILE A 209 18.73 6.01 17.22
C ILE A 209 19.13 5.11 18.40
N GLY A 210 18.99 3.79 18.23
CA GLY A 210 19.24 2.80 19.26
C GLY A 210 18.11 2.58 20.27
N ASN A 211 17.02 3.37 20.21
CA ASN A 211 15.83 3.15 21.01
C ASN A 211 14.87 2.17 20.33
N LYS A 212 14.04 1.48 21.13
CA LYS A 212 12.81 0.89 20.64
C LYS A 212 11.72 1.94 20.55
N LEU A 213 10.77 1.75 19.64
CA LEU A 213 9.52 2.50 19.60
C LEU A 213 8.38 1.65 20.16
N LYS A 214 7.42 2.30 20.81
CA LYS A 214 6.14 1.73 21.20
C LYS A 214 5.03 2.64 20.70
N ILE A 215 3.97 2.08 20.14
CA ILE A 215 2.73 2.78 19.87
C ILE A 215 1.62 2.23 20.74
N GLU A 216 0.84 3.11 21.35
CA GLU A 216 -0.44 2.82 21.99
C GLU A 216 -1.58 3.39 21.14
N CYS A 217 -2.62 2.58 20.92
CA CYS A 217 -3.85 2.99 20.25
C CYS A 217 -5.03 2.85 21.21
N ILE A 218 -5.83 3.91 21.32
CA ILE A 218 -7.14 3.90 21.99
C ILE A 218 -8.19 3.97 20.89
N PRO A 219 -8.80 2.83 20.49
CA PRO A 219 -9.76 2.83 19.40
C PRO A 219 -11.04 3.56 19.83
N GLY A 220 -11.61 4.37 18.95
CA GLY A 220 -12.84 5.12 19.21
C GLY A 220 -13.75 5.18 18.00
N ASN A 221 -15.04 5.47 18.22
CA ASN A 221 -16.05 5.65 17.17
C ASN A 221 -16.85 6.97 17.32
N GLY A 222 -16.34 7.90 18.14
CA GLY A 222 -17.04 9.16 18.45
C GLY A 222 -18.03 9.07 19.60
N GLU A 223 -18.55 7.89 19.93
CA GLU A 223 -19.46 7.68 21.05
C GLU A 223 -18.77 7.06 22.26
N THR A 224 -17.91 6.07 22.00
CA THR A 224 -17.22 5.30 23.03
C THR A 224 -15.78 5.00 22.62
N THR A 225 -15.01 4.45 23.55
CA THR A 225 -13.64 3.98 23.31
C THR A 225 -13.47 2.53 23.75
N GLY A 226 -12.54 1.85 23.11
CA GLY A 226 -12.14 0.49 23.46
C GLY A 226 -11.00 0.41 24.47
N PRO A 227 -10.39 -0.78 24.61
CA PRO A 227 -9.19 -0.95 25.41
C PRO A 227 -7.97 -0.31 24.74
N ILE A 228 -7.02 0.12 25.56
CA ILE A 228 -5.72 0.58 25.06
C ILE A 228 -4.93 -0.64 24.56
N VAL A 229 -4.56 -0.63 23.29
CA VAL A 229 -3.77 -1.68 22.63
C VAL A 229 -2.38 -1.14 22.33
N GLU A 230 -1.34 -1.93 22.56
CA GLU A 230 0.06 -1.50 22.38
C GLU A 230 0.85 -2.45 21.46
N ALA A 231 1.80 -1.88 20.72
CA ALA A 231 2.79 -2.61 19.95
C ALA A 231 4.18 -2.01 20.15
N ILE A 232 5.19 -2.87 20.32
CA ILE A 232 6.60 -2.49 20.51
C ILE A 232 7.39 -2.94 19.29
N SER A 233 8.33 -2.12 18.83
CA SER A 233 9.18 -2.42 17.70
C SER A 233 10.08 -3.63 18.00
N LYS A 234 10.24 -4.50 17.01
CA LYS A 234 11.16 -5.63 17.12
C LYS A 234 12.61 -5.15 16.99
N SER A 235 12.83 -4.22 16.07
CA SER A 235 14.09 -3.54 15.79
C SER A 235 14.25 -2.25 16.59
N LEU A 236 15.48 -1.76 16.62
CA LEU A 236 15.82 -0.43 17.11
C LEU A 236 15.69 0.58 15.97
N VAL A 237 15.53 1.85 16.31
CA VAL A 237 15.68 2.94 15.35
C VAL A 237 17.12 2.95 14.86
N GLU A 238 17.31 2.91 13.54
CA GLU A 238 18.60 2.96 12.87
C GLU A 238 18.86 4.36 12.30
N ALA A 239 20.13 4.67 12.01
CA ALA A 239 20.46 5.87 11.27
C ALA A 239 19.85 5.79 9.86
N GLY A 240 19.27 6.88 9.38
CA GLY A 240 18.89 6.98 7.96
C GLY A 240 20.13 6.97 7.05
N PRO A 241 19.95 6.79 5.73
CA PRO A 241 21.05 6.72 4.76
C PRO A 241 21.85 8.01 4.53
N GLY A 242 21.59 9.07 5.31
CA GLY A 242 22.09 10.41 5.03
C GLY A 242 21.19 11.13 4.03
N LYS A 243 21.79 11.99 3.19
CA LYS A 243 21.05 12.78 2.21
C LYS A 243 20.62 11.91 1.05
N CYS A 244 19.31 11.86 0.77
CA CYS A 244 18.80 11.18 -0.42
C CYS A 244 18.69 12.17 -1.59
N PRO A 245 19.03 11.80 -2.83
CA PRO A 245 18.99 12.74 -3.96
C PRO A 245 17.60 13.34 -4.21
N PHE A 246 16.52 12.61 -3.94
CA PHE A 246 15.16 13.16 -4.02
C PHE A 246 14.90 14.35 -3.08
N GLU A 247 15.66 14.51 -1.98
CA GLU A 247 15.51 15.65 -1.08
C GLU A 247 15.96 16.97 -1.73
N THR A 248 16.97 16.92 -2.61
CA THR A 248 17.33 18.09 -3.46
C THR A 248 16.18 18.40 -4.42
N ARG A 249 15.52 17.37 -4.96
CA ARG A 249 14.39 17.51 -5.89
C ARG A 249 13.14 18.05 -5.18
N HIS A 250 12.96 17.76 -3.89
CA HIS A 250 11.89 18.32 -3.06
C HIS A 250 11.94 19.84 -2.96
N MET A 251 13.11 20.45 -3.14
CA MET A 251 13.24 21.93 -3.17
C MET A 251 12.51 22.58 -4.36
N PHE A 252 12.21 21.83 -5.42
CA PHE A 252 11.42 22.31 -6.56
C PHE A 252 9.91 22.06 -6.40
N THR A 253 9.53 21.39 -5.30
CA THR A 253 8.18 20.86 -5.10
C THR A 253 7.64 21.17 -3.69
N VAL A 254 8.16 22.24 -3.07
CA VAL A 254 7.89 22.66 -1.68
C VAL A 254 6.39 22.82 -1.39
N SER A 255 5.62 23.31 -2.36
CA SER A 255 4.19 23.53 -2.23
C SER A 255 3.38 22.78 -3.29
N GLN A 256 2.13 22.49 -2.92
CA GLN A 256 1.10 22.03 -3.86
C GLN A 256 0.75 23.14 -4.84
N LEU A 257 0.45 22.76 -6.08
CA LEU A 257 -0.04 23.67 -7.11
C LEU A 257 -1.54 23.95 -6.91
N LYS A 258 -2.06 24.96 -7.62
CA LYS A 258 -3.45 25.43 -7.50
C LYS A 258 -4.00 25.85 -8.86
N GLY A 259 -5.32 25.95 -8.96
CA GLY A 259 -5.98 26.44 -10.17
C GLY A 259 -5.77 25.48 -11.34
N LYS A 260 -5.35 26.00 -12.50
CA LYS A 260 -5.15 25.20 -13.72
C LYS A 260 -3.86 24.38 -13.73
N SER A 261 -2.95 24.65 -12.80
CA SER A 261 -1.65 23.97 -12.72
C SER A 261 -1.74 22.74 -11.82
N PHE A 262 -1.17 21.63 -12.25
CA PHE A 262 -1.12 20.38 -11.50
C PHE A 262 0.19 19.65 -11.74
N ARG A 263 0.68 18.95 -10.72
CA ARG A 263 1.95 18.23 -10.77
C ARG A 263 1.73 16.76 -11.05
N CYS A 264 2.37 16.25 -12.10
CA CYS A 264 2.31 14.86 -12.51
C CYS A 264 3.64 14.15 -12.21
N VAL A 265 3.54 12.93 -11.68
CA VAL A 265 4.67 12.02 -11.43
C VAL A 265 4.43 10.71 -12.18
N THR A 266 5.47 10.17 -12.83
CA THR A 266 5.51 8.74 -13.20
C THR A 266 6.73 8.09 -12.56
N TYR A 267 6.56 6.90 -11.99
CA TYR A 267 7.65 6.21 -11.31
C TYR A 267 7.46 4.68 -11.24
N ASN A 268 8.39 3.93 -11.86
CA ASN A 268 8.54 2.51 -11.60
C ASN A 268 9.24 2.32 -10.24
N ILE A 269 8.57 1.70 -9.27
CA ILE A 269 9.05 1.62 -7.88
C ILE A 269 9.76 0.30 -7.54
N LEU A 270 10.04 -0.52 -8.55
CA LEU A 270 10.71 -1.82 -8.44
C LEU A 270 9.97 -2.79 -7.49
N ALA A 271 9.23 -3.75 -8.05
CA ALA A 271 8.43 -4.67 -7.24
C ALA A 271 9.32 -5.54 -6.33
N ASP A 272 8.87 -5.78 -5.11
CA ASP A 272 9.56 -6.67 -4.16
C ASP A 272 9.67 -8.10 -4.72
N LEU A 273 8.70 -8.52 -5.52
CA LEU A 273 8.72 -9.77 -6.27
C LEU A 273 10.02 -9.97 -7.08
N TYR A 274 10.60 -8.89 -7.59
CA TYR A 274 11.83 -8.93 -8.37
C TYR A 274 13.09 -8.68 -7.52
N CYS A 275 12.95 -8.26 -6.26
CA CYS A 275 14.08 -7.96 -5.37
C CYS A 275 14.57 -9.17 -4.54
N ASP A 276 13.70 -10.14 -4.28
CA ASP A 276 13.98 -11.19 -3.29
C ASP A 276 14.71 -12.43 -3.86
N SER A 277 15.05 -12.44 -5.15
CA SER A 277 15.74 -13.57 -5.77
C SER A 277 17.27 -13.51 -5.61
N ASP A 278 17.91 -14.68 -5.45
CA ASP A 278 19.38 -14.78 -5.43
C ASP A 278 19.99 -14.20 -6.72
N PHE A 279 19.35 -14.42 -7.87
CA PHE A 279 19.77 -13.84 -9.15
C PHE A 279 19.78 -12.31 -9.09
N THR A 280 18.74 -11.69 -8.54
CA THR A 280 18.69 -10.25 -8.38
C THR A 280 19.82 -9.74 -7.51
N ARG A 281 20.03 -10.37 -6.35
CA ARG A 281 21.03 -9.94 -5.38
C ARG A 281 22.48 -10.18 -5.83
N THR A 282 22.72 -11.15 -6.73
CA THR A 282 24.07 -11.53 -7.15
C THR A 282 24.42 -11.09 -8.58
N VAL A 283 23.42 -10.84 -9.44
CA VAL A 283 23.62 -10.52 -10.86
C VAL A 283 23.06 -9.16 -11.22
N LEU A 284 21.79 -8.87 -10.90
CA LEU A 284 21.16 -7.60 -11.29
C LEU A 284 21.64 -6.41 -10.44
N HIS A 285 21.71 -6.60 -9.12
CA HIS A 285 22.05 -5.54 -8.16
C HIS A 285 23.11 -5.97 -7.13
N PRO A 286 24.25 -6.57 -7.54
CA PRO A 286 25.30 -7.02 -6.61
C PRO A 286 25.97 -5.88 -5.83
N TYR A 287 25.83 -4.64 -6.32
CA TYR A 287 26.35 -3.42 -5.69
C TYR A 287 25.43 -2.89 -4.57
N CYS A 288 24.16 -3.29 -4.53
CA CYS A 288 23.20 -2.79 -3.54
C CYS A 288 23.17 -3.72 -2.31
N PRO A 289 23.39 -3.20 -1.08
CA PRO A 289 23.31 -4.01 0.13
C PRO A 289 21.93 -4.67 0.29
N ALA A 290 21.91 -5.94 0.74
CA ALA A 290 20.68 -6.72 0.85
C ALA A 290 19.60 -6.06 1.73
N TYR A 291 19.99 -5.30 2.77
CA TYR A 291 19.04 -4.57 3.60
C TYR A 291 18.38 -3.40 2.85
N ALA A 292 19.09 -2.77 1.91
CA ALA A 292 18.58 -1.65 1.12
C ALA A 292 17.70 -2.11 -0.05
N LEU A 293 17.87 -3.36 -0.51
CA LEU A 293 16.96 -4.01 -1.46
C LEU A 293 15.64 -4.46 -0.80
N ASN A 294 15.65 -4.71 0.51
CA ASN A 294 14.48 -5.19 1.23
C ASN A 294 13.34 -4.15 1.21
N ILE A 295 12.12 -4.60 0.94
CA ILE A 295 10.95 -3.72 0.83
C ILE A 295 10.67 -2.90 2.10
N ASP A 296 10.97 -3.41 3.31
CA ASP A 296 10.77 -2.65 4.54
C ASP A 296 11.66 -1.40 4.60
N TYR A 297 12.83 -1.45 3.96
CA TYR A 297 13.71 -0.30 3.79
C TYR A 297 13.23 0.60 2.64
N ARG A 298 13.08 0.03 1.42
CA ARG A 298 12.76 0.80 0.20
C ARG A 298 11.45 1.57 0.33
N LYS A 299 10.42 0.97 0.90
CA LYS A 299 9.09 1.61 1.03
C LYS A 299 9.13 2.91 1.84
N GLN A 300 10.01 3.01 2.85
CA GLN A 300 10.19 4.24 3.63
C GLN A 300 10.75 5.37 2.75
N LEU A 301 11.74 5.06 1.90
CA LEU A 301 12.31 6.00 0.94
C LEU A 301 11.28 6.38 -0.14
N ILE A 302 10.57 5.41 -0.72
CA ILE A 302 9.53 5.64 -1.73
C ILE A 302 8.47 6.59 -1.17
N LEU A 303 7.97 6.35 0.04
CA LEU A 303 6.93 7.19 0.63
C LEU A 303 7.44 8.61 0.91
N LYS A 304 8.65 8.75 1.45
CA LYS A 304 9.27 10.07 1.68
C LYS A 304 9.47 10.82 0.36
N GLU A 305 9.95 10.13 -0.67
CA GLU A 305 10.13 10.66 -2.01
C GLU A 305 8.81 11.15 -2.61
N LEU A 306 7.78 10.30 -2.65
CA LEU A 306 6.48 10.63 -3.24
C LEU A 306 5.74 11.75 -2.50
N THR A 307 5.77 11.73 -1.17
CA THR A 307 5.10 12.76 -0.35
C THR A 307 5.77 14.12 -0.46
N GLY A 308 7.11 14.16 -0.56
CA GLY A 308 7.84 15.42 -0.73
C GLY A 308 7.64 16.08 -2.09
N TYR A 309 7.20 15.34 -3.12
CA TYR A 309 6.86 15.94 -4.42
C TYR A 309 5.56 16.76 -4.39
N ASN A 310 4.71 16.65 -3.37
CA ASN A 310 3.42 17.36 -3.30
C ASN A 310 2.60 17.25 -4.60
N ALA A 311 2.67 16.09 -5.25
CA ALA A 311 2.08 15.87 -6.56
C ALA A 311 0.55 15.87 -6.53
N ASP A 312 -0.07 16.13 -7.68
CA ASP A 312 -1.52 16.05 -7.85
C ASP A 312 -1.94 14.74 -8.52
N ILE A 313 -1.11 14.20 -9.39
CA ILE A 313 -1.28 12.93 -10.11
C ILE A 313 0.02 12.14 -9.98
N ILE A 314 -0.06 10.87 -9.55
CA ILE A 314 1.09 9.96 -9.45
C ILE A 314 0.72 8.65 -10.12
N CYS A 315 1.40 8.33 -11.22
CA CYS A 315 1.32 7.05 -11.91
C CYS A 315 2.50 6.17 -11.49
N LEU A 316 2.22 5.00 -10.93
CA LEU A 316 3.25 4.07 -10.50
C LEU A 316 3.19 2.77 -11.30
N GLN A 317 4.36 2.19 -11.54
CA GLN A 317 4.55 0.86 -12.13
C GLN A 317 5.24 -0.05 -11.11
N GLU A 318 5.09 -1.36 -11.28
CA GLU A 318 5.67 -2.38 -10.39
C GLU A 318 5.24 -2.27 -8.92
N VAL A 319 3.95 -1.99 -8.71
CA VAL A 319 3.41 -1.85 -7.36
C VAL A 319 2.88 -3.19 -6.88
N ASP A 320 3.52 -3.79 -5.87
CA ASP A 320 2.97 -4.97 -5.20
C ASP A 320 1.60 -4.68 -4.59
N CYS A 321 0.63 -5.59 -4.79
CA CYS A 321 -0.73 -5.45 -4.27
C CYS A 321 -0.78 -5.26 -2.75
N LYS A 322 0.15 -5.89 -2.01
CA LYS A 322 0.23 -5.72 -0.55
C LYS A 322 0.77 -4.34 -0.17
N ILE A 323 1.77 -3.87 -0.88
CA ILE A 323 2.38 -2.54 -0.66
C ILE A 323 1.38 -1.44 -0.99
N PHE A 324 0.63 -1.57 -2.09
CA PHE A 324 -0.46 -0.66 -2.40
C PHE A 324 -1.50 -0.60 -1.27
N ASN A 325 -2.10 -1.74 -0.90
CA ASN A 325 -3.25 -1.76 0.01
C ASN A 325 -2.90 -1.43 1.46
N HIS A 326 -1.73 -1.87 1.93
CA HIS A 326 -1.37 -1.77 3.35
C HIS A 326 -0.39 -0.66 3.66
N TYR A 327 0.23 -0.06 2.64
CA TYR A 327 1.25 0.97 2.84
C TYR A 327 0.97 2.23 2.01
N LEU A 328 1.08 2.20 0.68
CA LEU A 328 0.95 3.42 -0.13
C LEU A 328 -0.44 4.06 -0.04
N LYS A 329 -1.52 3.28 -0.23
CA LYS A 329 -2.89 3.80 -0.22
C LYS A 329 -3.28 4.50 1.07
N PRO A 330 -3.18 3.86 2.25
CA PRO A 330 -3.57 4.52 3.50
C PRO A 330 -2.69 5.73 3.82
N LEU A 331 -1.41 5.71 3.46
CA LEU A 331 -0.47 6.76 3.86
C LEU A 331 -0.46 7.97 2.92
N LEU A 332 -0.63 7.75 1.61
CA LEU A 332 -0.84 8.84 0.65
C LEU A 332 -2.22 9.50 0.84
N LEU A 333 -3.22 8.75 1.33
CA LEU A 333 -4.52 9.33 1.70
C LEU A 333 -4.40 10.37 2.82
N GLU A 334 -3.50 10.16 3.81
CA GLU A 334 -3.19 11.17 4.83
C GLU A 334 -2.59 12.45 4.22
N ASN A 335 -1.98 12.36 3.03
CA ASN A 335 -1.48 13.50 2.26
C ASN A 335 -2.54 14.09 1.28
N GLY A 336 -3.78 13.60 1.33
CA GLY A 336 -4.89 14.03 0.47
C GLY A 336 -4.93 13.36 -0.90
N LEU A 337 -4.14 12.30 -1.12
CA LEU A 337 -4.10 11.54 -2.38
C LEU A 337 -4.96 10.28 -2.27
N GLN A 338 -5.98 10.17 -3.13
CA GLN A 338 -6.77 8.95 -3.28
C GLN A 338 -6.10 8.03 -4.30
N GLY A 339 -6.21 6.71 -4.13
CA GLY A 339 -5.49 5.73 -4.94
C GLY A 339 -6.37 4.63 -5.53
N VAL A 340 -6.11 4.30 -6.80
CA VAL A 340 -6.66 3.15 -7.55
C VAL A 340 -5.53 2.21 -7.97
N PHE A 341 -5.82 0.92 -8.07
CA PHE A 341 -4.82 -0.11 -8.35
C PHE A 341 -5.34 -1.17 -9.33
N TYR A 342 -4.51 -1.49 -10.31
CA TYR A 342 -4.80 -2.45 -11.36
C TYR A 342 -3.68 -3.48 -11.42
N LYS A 343 -3.98 -4.71 -11.02
CA LYS A 343 -3.03 -5.83 -11.16
C LYS A 343 -2.73 -6.10 -12.62
N LYS A 344 -1.50 -6.55 -12.93
CA LYS A 344 -1.22 -7.17 -14.23
C LYS A 344 -2.13 -8.38 -14.44
N GLY A 345 -2.31 -8.80 -15.69
CA GLY A 345 -3.07 -10.02 -16.00
C GLY A 345 -2.44 -11.27 -15.37
N LYS A 346 -3.17 -12.39 -15.40
CA LYS A 346 -2.77 -13.67 -14.77
C LYS A 346 -2.61 -13.55 -13.24
N GLU A 347 -1.83 -14.44 -12.62
CA GLU A 347 -1.62 -14.51 -11.16
C GLU A 347 -0.47 -13.59 -10.65
N VAL A 348 -0.09 -12.56 -11.42
CA VAL A 348 0.99 -11.64 -11.04
C VAL A 348 0.56 -10.76 -9.86
N ALA A 349 1.43 -10.66 -8.84
CA ALA A 349 1.11 -9.98 -7.59
C ALA A 349 1.38 -8.47 -7.59
N GLU A 350 1.96 -7.93 -8.66
CA GLU A 350 2.20 -6.50 -8.89
C GLU A 350 1.33 -5.91 -10.03
N GLY A 351 1.32 -4.59 -10.13
CA GLY A 351 0.64 -3.89 -11.21
C GLY A 351 0.85 -2.38 -11.20
N LEU A 352 -0.15 -1.69 -11.75
CA LEU A 352 -0.16 -0.25 -11.92
C LEU A 352 -0.97 0.40 -10.80
N ALA A 353 -0.52 1.55 -10.32
CA ALA A 353 -1.31 2.40 -9.43
C ALA A 353 -1.44 3.80 -10.00
N LEU A 354 -2.58 4.44 -9.74
CA LEU A 354 -2.74 5.87 -9.94
C LEU A 354 -3.21 6.50 -8.62
N PHE A 355 -2.52 7.55 -8.21
CA PHE A 355 -2.95 8.42 -7.13
C PHE A 355 -3.33 9.79 -7.67
N TYR A 356 -4.39 10.39 -7.12
CA TYR A 356 -4.84 11.72 -7.48
C TYR A 356 -5.25 12.53 -6.24
N ARG A 357 -5.06 13.84 -6.29
CA ARG A 357 -5.36 14.74 -5.17
C ARG A 357 -6.87 14.96 -5.05
N GLY A 358 -7.46 14.38 -4.00
CA GLY A 358 -8.92 14.22 -3.88
C GLY A 358 -9.72 15.50 -3.68
N ASN A 359 -9.09 16.59 -3.23
CA ASN A 359 -9.71 17.90 -3.13
C ASN A 359 -9.56 18.75 -4.41
N ARG A 360 -8.85 18.25 -5.43
CA ARG A 360 -8.67 18.92 -6.72
C ARG A 360 -9.27 18.16 -7.90
N PHE A 361 -9.39 16.84 -7.77
CA PHE A 361 -9.92 15.96 -8.79
C PHE A 361 -10.97 15.00 -8.23
N GLY A 362 -12.10 14.89 -8.93
CA GLY A 362 -13.12 13.87 -8.69
C GLY A 362 -13.07 12.77 -9.75
N VAL A 363 -13.17 11.51 -9.35
CA VAL A 363 -13.19 10.37 -10.29
C VAL A 363 -14.56 10.25 -10.94
N LEU A 364 -14.58 10.28 -12.28
CA LEU A 364 -15.77 9.98 -13.09
C LEU A 364 -15.85 8.50 -13.48
N GLY A 365 -14.72 7.80 -13.51
CA GLY A 365 -14.64 6.38 -13.78
C GLY A 365 -13.20 5.90 -13.98
N GLU A 366 -13.07 4.59 -14.11
CA GLU A 366 -11.83 3.89 -14.35
C GLU A 366 -12.04 2.74 -15.33
N GLU A 367 -11.04 2.49 -16.18
CA GLU A 367 -11.04 1.41 -17.15
C GLU A 367 -9.67 0.73 -17.13
N ARG A 368 -9.64 -0.58 -17.41
CA ARG A 368 -8.39 -1.33 -17.58
C ARG A 368 -8.51 -2.31 -18.73
N ILE A 369 -7.39 -2.58 -19.39
CA ILE A 369 -7.29 -3.59 -20.44
C ILE A 369 -6.09 -4.49 -20.20
N VAL A 370 -6.24 -5.77 -20.54
CA VAL A 370 -5.12 -6.66 -20.82
C VAL A 370 -4.90 -6.58 -22.33
N MET A 371 -3.72 -6.12 -22.77
CA MET A 371 -3.51 -5.75 -24.17
C MET A 371 -3.68 -6.93 -25.13
N SER A 372 -3.26 -8.13 -24.72
CA SER A 372 -3.42 -9.37 -25.48
C SER A 372 -4.89 -9.77 -25.67
N GLU A 373 -5.75 -9.52 -24.68
CA GLU A 373 -7.17 -9.84 -24.75
C GLU A 373 -7.94 -8.88 -25.67
N VAL A 374 -7.66 -7.57 -25.56
CA VAL A 374 -8.36 -6.57 -26.38
C VAL A 374 -7.95 -6.61 -27.84
N LEU A 375 -6.71 -7.02 -28.15
CA LEU A 375 -6.23 -7.22 -29.51
C LEU A 375 -7.14 -8.15 -30.33
N LEU A 376 -7.72 -9.17 -29.68
CA LEU A 376 -8.59 -10.15 -30.31
C LEU A 376 -10.04 -9.67 -30.46
N THR A 377 -10.48 -8.72 -29.63
CA THR A 377 -11.91 -8.41 -29.45
C THR A 377 -12.32 -7.03 -29.97
N LYS A 378 -11.40 -6.08 -30.07
CA LYS A 378 -11.71 -4.70 -30.49
C LYS A 378 -11.55 -4.53 -32.00
N SER A 379 -12.59 -4.00 -32.64
CA SER A 379 -12.64 -3.81 -34.10
C SER A 379 -11.55 -2.84 -34.59
N TYR A 380 -11.26 -1.76 -33.85
CA TYR A 380 -10.21 -0.81 -34.20
C TYR A 380 -8.78 -1.37 -34.09
N LEU A 381 -8.60 -2.55 -33.49
CA LEU A 381 -7.31 -3.25 -33.42
C LEU A 381 -7.16 -4.33 -34.51
N GLN A 382 -8.19 -4.57 -35.34
CA GLN A 382 -8.12 -5.55 -36.42
C GLN A 382 -6.98 -5.32 -37.42
N PRO A 383 -6.59 -4.07 -37.78
CA PRO A 383 -5.42 -3.86 -38.62
C PRO A 383 -4.13 -4.43 -38.01
N ILE A 384 -3.93 -4.27 -36.70
CA ILE A 384 -2.78 -4.86 -35.99
C ILE A 384 -2.92 -6.39 -35.97
N TRP A 385 -4.09 -6.89 -35.60
CA TRP A 385 -4.32 -8.33 -35.49
C TRP A 385 -4.13 -9.08 -36.82
N ASN A 386 -4.52 -8.47 -37.95
CA ASN A 386 -4.35 -9.07 -39.27
C ASN A 386 -2.89 -9.31 -39.64
N GLU A 387 -1.97 -8.46 -39.18
CA GLU A 387 -0.54 -8.64 -39.39
C GLU A 387 0.07 -9.62 -38.37
N VAL A 388 -0.42 -9.62 -37.13
CA VAL A 388 0.07 -10.51 -36.06
C VAL A 388 -0.35 -11.96 -36.29
N LYS A 389 -1.60 -12.21 -36.70
CA LYS A 389 -2.19 -13.56 -36.74
C LYS A 389 -1.51 -14.51 -37.72
N GLU A 390 -0.84 -13.97 -38.74
CA GLU A 390 -0.13 -14.74 -39.77
C GLU A 390 1.26 -15.20 -39.30
N ASN A 391 1.82 -14.57 -38.25
CA ASN A 391 3.09 -14.97 -37.64
C ASN A 391 2.83 -15.73 -36.32
N GLU A 392 2.88 -17.06 -36.36
CA GLU A 392 2.60 -17.92 -35.20
C GLU A 392 3.50 -17.61 -33.99
N LYS A 393 4.80 -17.38 -34.19
CA LYS A 393 5.75 -17.09 -33.10
C LYS A 393 5.43 -15.77 -32.40
N LEU A 394 5.20 -14.72 -33.18
CA LEU A 394 4.78 -13.42 -32.66
C LEU A 394 3.43 -13.53 -31.94
N LYS A 395 2.46 -14.20 -32.57
CA LYS A 395 1.11 -14.39 -32.01
C LYS A 395 1.18 -15.08 -30.65
N GLU A 396 1.88 -16.20 -30.53
CA GLU A 396 2.04 -16.92 -29.27
C GLU A 396 2.72 -16.04 -28.21
N ARG A 397 3.84 -15.41 -28.56
CA ARG A 397 4.60 -14.58 -27.62
C ARG A 397 3.80 -13.38 -27.13
N LEU A 398 3.08 -12.69 -28.02
CA LEU A 398 2.27 -11.52 -27.71
C LEU A 398 1.03 -11.89 -26.88
N LEU A 399 0.31 -12.96 -27.24
CA LEU A 399 -0.89 -13.40 -26.52
C LEU A 399 -0.57 -13.97 -25.13
N ASP A 400 0.64 -14.49 -24.93
CA ASP A 400 1.09 -14.94 -23.61
C ASP A 400 1.45 -13.77 -22.66
N ARG A 401 1.53 -12.53 -23.15
CA ARG A 401 1.83 -11.37 -22.28
C ARG A 401 0.63 -11.00 -21.42
N SER A 402 0.93 -10.67 -20.17
CA SER A 402 -0.02 -10.15 -19.17
C SER A 402 0.02 -8.62 -19.05
N THR A 403 0.65 -7.93 -20.00
CA THR A 403 0.79 -6.47 -20.02
C THR A 403 -0.58 -5.79 -19.95
N VAL A 404 -0.71 -4.84 -19.03
CA VAL A 404 -1.94 -4.09 -18.80
C VAL A 404 -1.74 -2.61 -19.08
N ALA A 405 -2.84 -1.95 -19.44
CA ALA A 405 -2.97 -0.50 -19.39
C ALA A 405 -4.18 -0.13 -18.54
N SER A 406 -4.06 1.00 -17.84
CA SER A 406 -5.14 1.58 -17.03
C SER A 406 -5.42 3.01 -17.46
N ALA A 407 -6.67 3.42 -17.33
CA ALA A 407 -7.14 4.76 -17.59
C ALA A 407 -8.03 5.22 -16.44
N THR A 408 -7.80 6.43 -15.94
CA THR A 408 -8.67 7.07 -14.95
C THR A 408 -9.15 8.41 -15.48
N PHE A 409 -10.44 8.68 -15.33
CA PHE A 409 -11.09 9.89 -15.81
C PHE A 409 -11.34 10.83 -14.62
N LEU A 410 -10.69 11.98 -14.62
CA LEU A 410 -10.66 12.90 -13.49
C LEU A 410 -11.29 14.23 -13.86
N GLN A 411 -12.42 14.56 -13.24
CA GLN A 411 -13.01 15.90 -13.30
C GLN A 411 -12.18 16.85 -12.45
N SER A 412 -11.62 17.91 -13.05
CA SER A 412 -10.97 18.96 -12.27
C SER A 412 -12.04 19.78 -11.53
N PHE A 413 -11.82 20.04 -10.25
CA PHE A 413 -12.66 20.96 -9.47
C PHE A 413 -12.24 22.42 -9.65
N ASP A 414 -10.95 22.65 -9.91
CA ASP A 414 -10.40 23.98 -10.19
C ASP A 414 -10.77 24.45 -11.62
N ASN A 415 -10.95 23.51 -12.55
CA ASN A 415 -11.49 23.77 -13.88
C ASN A 415 -12.63 22.78 -14.20
N PRO A 416 -13.88 23.11 -13.86
CA PRO A 416 -15.02 22.22 -14.07
C PRO A 416 -15.27 21.84 -15.54
N ASN A 417 -14.72 22.56 -16.52
CA ASN A 417 -14.86 22.22 -17.94
C ASN A 417 -13.83 21.19 -18.43
N GLU A 418 -12.84 20.87 -17.60
CA GLU A 418 -11.81 19.89 -17.88
C GLU A 418 -12.09 18.52 -17.29
N ILE A 419 -11.97 17.50 -18.15
CA ILE A 419 -11.80 16.12 -17.73
C ILE A 419 -10.42 15.68 -18.18
N LEU A 420 -9.60 15.25 -17.22
CA LEU A 420 -8.28 14.69 -17.47
C LEU A 420 -8.39 13.16 -17.59
N LEU A 421 -8.06 12.62 -18.76
CA LEU A 421 -7.86 11.21 -19.03
C LEU A 421 -6.39 10.85 -18.76
N VAL A 422 -6.13 10.12 -17.68
CA VAL A 422 -4.78 9.69 -17.31
C VAL A 422 -4.59 8.21 -17.64
N GLY A 423 -3.76 7.93 -18.63
CA GLY A 423 -3.28 6.60 -18.96
C GLY A 423 -2.02 6.23 -18.17
N ASN A 424 -1.91 4.98 -17.74
CA ASN A 424 -0.71 4.41 -17.15
C ASN A 424 -0.45 3.00 -17.72
N THR A 425 0.81 2.66 -18.00
CA THR A 425 1.22 1.32 -18.44
C THR A 425 2.64 0.95 -18.01
N HIS A 426 2.96 -0.34 -18.13
CA HIS A 426 4.31 -0.88 -18.04
C HIS A 426 4.48 -1.89 -19.18
N LEU A 427 5.16 -1.50 -20.25
CA LEU A 427 5.31 -2.31 -21.47
C LEU A 427 6.33 -3.44 -21.30
N TYR A 428 6.34 -4.37 -22.25
CA TYR A 428 7.16 -5.57 -22.18
C TYR A 428 8.68 -5.28 -22.17
N PHE A 429 9.39 -5.83 -21.18
CA PHE A 429 10.78 -5.49 -20.86
C PHE A 429 11.85 -6.13 -21.76
N HIS A 430 11.54 -7.19 -22.51
CA HIS A 430 12.59 -8.02 -23.10
C HIS A 430 13.40 -7.29 -24.19
N PRO A 431 14.74 -7.33 -24.20
CA PRO A 431 15.55 -6.49 -25.10
C PRO A 431 15.23 -6.63 -26.59
N ASP A 432 15.00 -7.84 -27.09
CA ASP A 432 14.74 -8.12 -28.53
C ASP A 432 13.31 -7.76 -29.00
N ALA A 433 12.48 -7.14 -28.16
CA ALA A 433 11.04 -7.08 -28.32
C ALA A 433 10.50 -5.68 -28.68
N ASP A 434 11.26 -4.87 -29.42
CA ASP A 434 10.80 -3.53 -29.86
C ASP A 434 9.50 -3.61 -30.67
N HIS A 435 9.38 -4.57 -31.59
CA HIS A 435 8.15 -4.82 -32.35
C HIS A 435 6.94 -5.11 -31.43
N ILE A 436 7.11 -5.89 -30.36
CA ILE A 436 6.05 -6.16 -29.37
C ILE A 436 5.68 -4.89 -28.63
N ARG A 437 6.67 -4.13 -28.15
CA ARG A 437 6.40 -2.87 -27.44
C ARG A 437 5.70 -1.87 -28.37
N LEU A 438 6.07 -1.80 -29.65
CA LEU A 438 5.41 -0.94 -30.63
C LEU A 438 3.95 -1.34 -30.89
N ILE A 439 3.66 -2.65 -30.98
CA ILE A 439 2.28 -3.15 -31.02
C ILE A 439 1.52 -2.74 -29.75
N GLN A 440 2.11 -2.95 -28.57
CA GLN A 440 1.50 -2.62 -27.29
C GLN A 440 1.24 -1.11 -27.15
N GLY A 441 2.19 -0.26 -27.54
CA GLY A 441 2.04 1.19 -27.59
C GLY A 441 0.91 1.62 -28.53
N GLY A 442 0.80 0.98 -29.70
CA GLY A 442 -0.32 1.16 -30.63
C GLY A 442 -1.67 0.80 -30.01
N ILE A 443 -1.78 -0.39 -29.41
CA ILE A 443 -2.99 -0.82 -28.69
C ILE A 443 -3.38 0.21 -27.62
N PHE A 444 -2.39 0.67 -26.84
CA PHE A 444 -2.62 1.59 -25.74
C PHE A 444 -3.17 2.95 -26.22
N ILE A 445 -2.52 3.58 -27.20
CA ILE A 445 -2.97 4.90 -27.67
C ILE A 445 -4.29 4.82 -28.44
N PHE A 446 -4.54 3.74 -29.20
CA PHE A 446 -5.82 3.54 -29.88
C PHE A 446 -6.96 3.35 -28.87
N TRP A 447 -6.72 2.61 -27.80
CA TRP A 447 -7.68 2.47 -26.71
C TRP A 447 -7.94 3.79 -25.99
N LEU A 448 -6.91 4.57 -25.68
CA LEU A 448 -7.09 5.90 -25.07
C LEU A 448 -7.86 6.86 -25.98
N ASN A 449 -7.61 6.85 -27.29
CA ASN A 449 -8.37 7.66 -28.25
C ASN A 449 -9.85 7.23 -28.31
N ASP A 450 -10.12 5.94 -28.20
CA ASP A 450 -11.49 5.41 -28.13
C ASP A 450 -12.22 5.85 -26.85
N LEU A 451 -11.54 5.78 -25.71
CA LEU A 451 -12.05 6.30 -24.44
C LEU A 451 -12.27 7.81 -24.50
N LYS A 452 -11.35 8.56 -25.10
CA LYS A 452 -11.48 10.02 -25.27
C LYS A 452 -12.76 10.37 -26.04
N ARG A 453 -13.02 9.70 -27.17
CA ARG A 453 -14.27 9.89 -27.94
C ARG A 453 -15.51 9.55 -27.12
N THR A 454 -15.48 8.41 -26.42
CA THR A 454 -16.58 7.98 -25.54
C THR A 454 -16.88 9.01 -24.45
N LEU A 455 -15.85 9.62 -23.87
CA LEU A 455 -16.02 10.66 -22.85
C LEU A 455 -16.53 11.98 -23.46
N GLN A 456 -16.09 12.35 -24.66
CA GLN A 456 -16.61 13.53 -25.38
C GLN A 456 -18.11 13.40 -25.65
N ASP A 457 -18.56 12.21 -26.07
CA ASP A 457 -19.99 11.93 -26.30
C ASP A 457 -20.79 11.93 -24.99
N LYS A 458 -20.22 11.36 -23.92
CA LYS A 458 -20.88 11.27 -22.61
C LYS A 458 -20.95 12.61 -21.88
N PHE A 459 -19.97 13.48 -22.08
CA PHE A 459 -19.85 14.77 -21.42
C PHE A 459 -19.74 15.91 -22.45
N PRO A 460 -20.81 16.17 -23.21
CA PRO A 460 -20.79 17.19 -24.25
C PRO A 460 -20.46 18.56 -23.65
N GLY A 461 -19.58 19.30 -24.32
CA GLY A 461 -19.10 20.62 -23.89
C GLY A 461 -17.97 20.60 -22.86
N LYS A 462 -17.55 19.43 -22.37
CA LYS A 462 -16.30 19.28 -21.60
C LYS A 462 -15.13 19.03 -22.55
N ARG A 463 -13.97 19.62 -22.26
CA ARG A 463 -12.72 19.26 -22.95
C ARG A 463 -12.12 18.04 -22.24
N ILE A 464 -11.67 17.08 -23.05
CA ILE A 464 -10.99 15.87 -22.58
C ILE A 464 -9.50 16.02 -22.90
N SER A 465 -8.70 16.23 -21.87
CA SER A 465 -7.24 16.35 -21.97
C SER A 465 -6.59 15.01 -21.66
N VAL A 466 -5.53 14.63 -22.39
CA VAL A 466 -4.86 13.33 -22.21
C VAL A 466 -3.46 13.48 -21.60
N ILE A 467 -3.17 12.66 -20.59
CA ILE A 467 -1.82 12.36 -20.12
C ILE A 467 -1.59 10.85 -20.23
N VAL A 468 -0.40 10.46 -20.67
CA VAL A 468 0.02 9.07 -20.76
C VAL A 468 1.35 8.90 -20.03
N CYS A 469 1.29 8.25 -18.88
CA CYS A 469 2.46 7.91 -18.07
C CYS A 469 2.83 6.45 -18.26
N GLY A 470 4.08 6.10 -17.94
CA GLY A 470 4.47 4.71 -17.89
C GLY A 470 5.97 4.48 -17.92
N ASP A 471 6.30 3.23 -17.65
CA ASP A 471 7.55 2.61 -18.07
C ASP A 471 7.27 1.95 -19.43
N PHE A 472 7.86 2.51 -20.49
CA PHE A 472 7.64 2.04 -21.84
C PHE A 472 8.67 1.00 -22.28
N ASN A 473 9.71 0.73 -21.47
CA ASN A 473 10.84 -0.12 -21.83
C ASN A 473 11.40 0.20 -23.24
N SER A 474 11.30 1.46 -23.65
CA SER A 474 11.65 1.93 -24.99
C SER A 474 12.38 3.25 -24.93
N VAL A 475 13.50 3.32 -25.65
CA VAL A 475 14.34 4.50 -25.75
C VAL A 475 13.77 5.51 -26.75
N PRO A 476 14.23 6.78 -26.76
CA PRO A 476 13.66 7.81 -27.64
C PRO A 476 13.78 7.51 -29.14
N SER A 477 14.73 6.66 -29.56
CA SER A 477 14.88 6.24 -30.95
C SER A 477 13.88 5.15 -31.38
N CYS A 478 13.16 4.54 -30.45
CA CYS A 478 12.16 3.51 -30.75
C CYS A 478 10.90 4.11 -31.38
N GLY A 479 10.22 3.31 -32.20
CA GLY A 479 9.01 3.67 -32.92
C GLY A 479 7.84 4.10 -32.04
N ILE A 480 7.80 3.74 -30.75
CA ILE A 480 6.74 4.17 -29.82
C ILE A 480 6.82 5.67 -29.55
N TYR A 481 8.04 6.15 -29.30
CA TYR A 481 8.28 7.57 -29.06
C TYR A 481 7.87 8.38 -30.29
N GLN A 482 8.21 7.89 -31.49
CA GLN A 482 7.76 8.48 -32.74
C GLN A 482 6.22 8.45 -32.89
N LEU A 483 5.56 7.30 -32.63
CA LEU A 483 4.11 7.18 -32.72
C LEU A 483 3.40 8.26 -31.88
N PHE A 484 3.88 8.45 -30.66
CA PHE A 484 3.23 9.34 -29.70
C PHE A 484 3.52 10.80 -30.01
N THR A 485 4.75 11.12 -30.43
CA THR A 485 5.18 12.51 -30.66
C THR A 485 4.87 13.06 -32.05
N THR A 486 4.85 12.20 -33.08
CA THR A 486 4.58 12.62 -34.47
C THR A 486 3.24 12.11 -35.00
N GLY A 487 2.54 11.26 -34.24
CA GLY A 487 1.28 10.66 -34.66
C GLY A 487 1.41 9.49 -35.64
N SER A 488 2.63 9.05 -35.98
CA SER A 488 2.85 8.03 -37.01
C SER A 488 4.11 7.21 -36.79
N SER A 489 3.98 5.90 -36.96
CA SER A 489 5.09 4.94 -36.99
C SER A 489 5.00 4.11 -38.27
N PRO A 490 5.83 4.39 -39.28
CA PRO A 490 5.75 3.73 -40.58
C PRO A 490 6.23 2.28 -40.51
N SER A 491 5.82 1.47 -41.49
CA SER A 491 6.26 0.07 -41.64
C SER A 491 7.75 -0.09 -41.94
N SER A 492 8.44 0.99 -42.31
CA SER A 492 9.87 1.00 -42.57
C SER A 492 10.74 0.99 -41.30
N LEU A 493 10.15 1.15 -40.11
CA LEU A 493 10.91 1.20 -38.86
C LEU A 493 11.67 -0.10 -38.58
N PRO A 494 12.92 0.00 -38.09
CA PRO A 494 13.72 -1.17 -37.73
C PRO A 494 13.11 -1.95 -36.56
N ASP A 495 12.36 -1.28 -35.67
CA ASP A 495 11.66 -1.87 -34.51
C ASP A 495 10.84 -3.10 -34.91
N TRP A 496 10.14 -3.02 -36.05
CA TRP A 496 9.30 -4.11 -36.56
C TRP A 496 10.06 -5.40 -36.88
N LYS A 497 11.40 -5.33 -36.92
CA LYS A 497 12.31 -6.43 -37.27
C LYS A 497 13.33 -6.67 -36.15
N SER A 498 13.08 -6.20 -34.93
CA SER A 498 13.99 -6.40 -33.79
C SER A 498 14.22 -7.89 -33.46
N ASN A 499 13.26 -8.74 -33.81
CA ASN A 499 13.42 -10.19 -33.89
C ASN A 499 12.94 -10.67 -35.28
N LEU A 500 13.83 -11.31 -36.04
CA LEU A 500 13.55 -11.70 -37.44
C LEU A 500 12.48 -12.79 -37.55
N GLU A 501 12.34 -13.64 -36.52
CA GLU A 501 11.33 -14.70 -36.52
C GLU A 501 9.93 -14.16 -36.19
N GLU A 502 9.87 -12.99 -35.56
CA GLU A 502 8.65 -12.31 -35.10
C GLU A 502 8.39 -11.03 -35.91
N ALA A 503 9.09 -10.84 -37.03
CA ALA A 503 9.07 -9.60 -37.79
C ALA A 503 7.69 -9.28 -38.39
N VAL A 504 7.37 -7.99 -38.42
CA VAL A 504 6.15 -7.42 -39.03
C VAL A 504 6.55 -6.54 -40.22
N TYR A 505 5.92 -6.71 -41.38
CA TYR A 505 6.38 -6.05 -42.61
C TYR A 505 5.45 -4.94 -43.12
N ASN A 506 4.13 -5.09 -42.96
CA ASN A 506 3.16 -4.20 -43.62
C ASN A 506 2.34 -3.38 -42.63
N LEU A 507 2.80 -3.23 -41.38
CA LEU A 507 2.10 -2.48 -40.35
C LEU A 507 2.64 -1.06 -40.22
N SER A 508 1.77 -0.08 -40.42
CA SER A 508 2.00 1.31 -39.99
C SER A 508 0.96 1.69 -38.96
N LEU A 509 1.38 2.35 -37.88
CA LEU A 509 0.49 2.84 -36.84
C LEU A 509 0.32 4.34 -36.98
N ASN A 510 -0.91 4.84 -36.95
CA ASN A 510 -1.21 6.27 -37.03
C ASN A 510 -2.27 6.64 -36.00
N GLN A 511 -2.09 7.76 -35.31
CA GLN A 511 -2.96 8.19 -34.22
C GLN A 511 -3.13 9.72 -34.22
N GLU A 512 -4.29 10.19 -33.74
CA GLU A 512 -4.73 11.60 -33.90
C GLU A 512 -4.32 12.52 -32.74
N THR A 513 -4.05 11.97 -31.56
CA THR A 513 -3.70 12.73 -30.36
C THR A 513 -2.21 13.01 -30.35
N ILE A 514 -1.80 14.17 -30.83
CA ILE A 514 -0.38 14.56 -30.84
C ILE A 514 0.09 14.80 -29.39
N LEU A 515 1.01 13.97 -28.92
CA LEU A 515 1.56 14.05 -27.58
C LEU A 515 2.97 14.67 -27.61
N GLU A 516 3.43 15.19 -26.49
CA GLU A 516 4.83 15.56 -26.25
C GLU A 516 5.30 14.98 -24.92
N SER A 517 6.59 14.69 -24.78
CA SER A 517 7.16 14.25 -23.50
C SER A 517 7.44 15.45 -22.60
N ALA A 518 6.75 15.54 -21.47
CA ALA A 518 6.86 16.66 -20.53
C ALA A 518 8.29 16.84 -19.99
N CYS A 519 8.96 15.72 -19.71
CA CYS A 519 10.34 15.73 -19.22
C CYS A 519 11.38 15.62 -20.35
N GLY A 520 10.96 15.69 -21.61
CA GLY A 520 11.83 15.52 -22.78
C GLY A 520 12.38 14.09 -22.88
N THR A 521 13.66 13.99 -23.22
CA THR A 521 14.40 12.72 -23.36
C THR A 521 15.65 12.79 -22.47
N PRO A 522 15.49 12.68 -21.14
CA PRO A 522 16.63 12.66 -20.23
C PRO A 522 17.61 11.54 -20.62
N PRO A 523 18.90 11.63 -20.29
CA PRO A 523 19.85 10.57 -20.62
C PRO A 523 19.47 9.22 -20.00
N PHE A 524 18.97 9.23 -18.76
CA PHE A 524 18.65 8.03 -18.00
C PHE A 524 17.38 8.26 -17.18
N THR A 525 16.46 7.30 -17.24
CA THR A 525 15.37 7.16 -16.26
C THR A 525 15.42 5.81 -15.56
N ASN A 526 16.07 4.80 -16.16
CA ASN A 526 16.59 3.60 -15.51
C ASN A 526 18.12 3.68 -15.46
N PHE A 527 18.73 3.30 -14.33
CA PHE A 527 20.18 3.33 -14.16
C PHE A 527 20.69 2.15 -13.32
N THR A 528 21.06 1.06 -13.98
CA THR A 528 21.71 -0.12 -13.38
C THR A 528 23.17 -0.23 -13.82
N ALA A 529 23.96 -1.11 -13.19
CA ALA A 529 25.37 -1.28 -13.56
C ALA A 529 25.59 -1.82 -14.99
N GLY A 530 24.61 -2.57 -15.52
CA GLY A 530 24.69 -3.18 -16.85
C GLY A 530 23.90 -2.45 -17.94
N PHE A 531 23.01 -1.54 -17.57
CA PHE A 531 22.11 -0.85 -18.49
C PHE A 531 21.65 0.48 -17.90
N ALA A 532 21.68 1.55 -18.70
CA ALA A 532 21.16 2.86 -18.32
C ALA A 532 20.64 3.58 -19.57
N ASP A 533 19.35 3.93 -19.57
CA ASP A 533 18.70 4.64 -20.68
C ASP A 533 17.38 5.29 -20.24
N CYS A 534 16.75 6.04 -21.15
CA CYS A 534 15.45 6.69 -20.97
C CYS A 534 14.32 5.74 -21.35
N LEU A 535 13.64 5.18 -20.36
CA LEU A 535 12.52 4.23 -20.55
C LEU A 535 11.16 4.80 -20.13
N ASP A 536 11.17 5.81 -19.27
CA ASP A 536 9.99 6.36 -18.63
C ASP A 536 9.59 7.69 -19.26
N TYR A 537 8.29 7.94 -19.40
CA TYR A 537 7.78 9.18 -19.99
C TYR A 537 6.49 9.66 -19.33
N ILE A 538 6.33 10.99 -19.28
CA ILE A 538 5.05 11.66 -19.05
C ILE A 538 4.68 12.31 -20.37
N PHE A 539 3.87 11.64 -21.19
CA PHE A 539 3.34 12.25 -22.40
C PHE A 539 2.09 13.07 -22.09
N TYR A 540 1.97 14.26 -22.70
CA TYR A 540 0.80 15.12 -22.56
C TYR A 540 0.28 15.56 -23.94
N GLU A 541 -1.02 15.76 -24.05
CA GLU A 541 -1.62 16.32 -25.27
C GLU A 541 -1.30 17.81 -25.39
N ARG A 542 -0.40 18.15 -26.31
CA ARG A 542 0.17 19.50 -26.48
C ARG A 542 -0.82 20.60 -26.84
N THR A 543 -2.01 20.23 -27.32
CA THR A 543 -3.09 21.16 -27.67
C THR A 543 -3.95 21.53 -26.45
N CYS A 544 -3.84 20.76 -25.36
CA CYS A 544 -4.67 20.90 -24.16
C CYS A 544 -3.85 21.30 -22.92
N ILE A 545 -2.61 20.82 -22.83
CA ILE A 545 -1.73 20.96 -21.66
C ILE A 545 -0.40 21.56 -22.11
N GLN A 546 0.20 22.38 -21.25
CA GLN A 546 1.57 22.90 -21.42
C GLN A 546 2.44 22.57 -20.19
N VAL A 547 3.75 22.50 -20.39
CA VAL A 547 4.74 22.29 -19.32
C VAL A 547 5.10 23.64 -18.70
N GLU A 548 4.96 23.77 -17.38
CA GLU A 548 5.44 24.94 -16.63
C GLU A 548 6.85 24.72 -16.07
N GLN A 549 7.12 23.52 -15.57
CA GLN A 549 8.39 23.15 -14.96
C GLN A 549 8.65 21.65 -15.09
N VAL A 550 9.91 21.28 -15.27
CA VAL A 550 10.39 19.92 -15.07
C VAL A 550 11.32 19.91 -13.86
N VAL A 551 11.05 19.03 -12.89
CA VAL A 551 11.95 18.87 -11.74
C VAL A 551 13.21 18.15 -12.22
N PRO A 552 14.41 18.72 -12.00
CA PRO A 552 15.64 18.14 -12.51
C PRO A 552 15.84 16.72 -11.98
N LEU A 553 16.37 15.84 -12.83
CA LEU A 553 16.82 14.52 -12.42
C LEU A 553 18.10 14.65 -11.58
N PRO A 554 18.43 13.64 -10.76
CA PRO A 554 19.72 13.56 -10.09
C PRO A 554 20.87 13.64 -11.09
N SER A 555 21.98 14.21 -10.65
CA SER A 555 23.23 14.23 -11.41
C SER A 555 23.81 12.83 -11.62
N ILE A 556 24.63 12.65 -12.66
CA ILE A 556 25.28 11.36 -12.91
C ILE A 556 26.17 10.94 -11.73
N GLU A 557 26.79 11.90 -11.04
CA GLU A 557 27.57 11.66 -9.83
C GLU A 557 26.71 11.11 -8.69
N GLU A 558 25.48 11.62 -8.50
CA GLU A 558 24.53 11.10 -7.51
C GLU A 558 24.07 9.67 -7.86
N LEU A 559 23.85 9.38 -9.14
CA LEU A 559 23.45 8.04 -9.61
C LEU A 559 24.57 7.00 -9.45
N GLN A 560 25.83 7.42 -9.65
CA GLN A 560 27.01 6.55 -9.58
C GLN A 560 27.64 6.46 -8.18
N ALA A 561 27.19 7.27 -7.21
CA ALA A 561 27.76 7.32 -5.86
C ALA A 561 27.83 5.93 -5.17
N HIS A 562 26.93 5.03 -5.55
CA HIS A 562 26.89 3.64 -5.09
C HIS A 562 26.97 2.63 -6.24
N THR A 563 27.74 2.95 -7.28
CA THR A 563 27.84 2.22 -8.57
C THR A 563 26.65 2.45 -9.48
N ALA A 564 25.44 2.12 -9.04
CA ALA A 564 24.20 2.31 -9.78
C ALA A 564 22.97 2.26 -8.84
N LEU A 565 21.76 2.21 -9.41
CA LEU A 565 20.50 2.10 -8.69
C LEU A 565 19.95 0.65 -8.69
N PRO A 566 19.16 0.22 -7.69
CA PRO A 566 18.88 0.93 -6.44
C PRO A 566 20.13 1.00 -5.54
N SER A 567 20.06 1.83 -4.49
CA SER A 567 21.14 1.97 -3.52
C SER A 567 20.59 2.28 -2.12
N ILE A 568 21.49 2.50 -1.16
CA ILE A 568 21.09 2.88 0.20
C ILE A 568 20.31 4.21 0.24
N VAL A 569 20.49 5.10 -0.74
CA VAL A 569 19.82 6.41 -0.84
C VAL A 569 18.76 6.48 -1.95
N PHE A 570 18.59 5.40 -2.73
CA PHE A 570 17.66 5.34 -3.86
C PHE A 570 16.86 4.02 -3.89
N PRO A 571 15.52 4.06 -3.81
CA PRO A 571 14.73 2.86 -3.54
C PRO A 571 14.23 2.09 -4.77
N SER A 572 14.61 2.51 -5.97
CA SER A 572 14.27 1.87 -7.24
C SER A 572 15.49 1.94 -8.16
N ASP A 573 15.56 1.06 -9.15
CA ASP A 573 16.48 1.18 -10.30
C ASP A 573 16.04 2.25 -11.31
N HIS A 574 14.81 2.76 -11.18
CA HIS A 574 14.30 3.90 -11.93
C HIS A 574 14.37 5.22 -11.14
N ILE A 575 14.22 6.33 -11.86
CA ILE A 575 14.18 7.70 -11.35
C ILE A 575 12.77 8.26 -11.61
N ALA A 576 12.10 8.75 -10.57
CA ALA A 576 10.79 9.38 -10.73
C ALA A 576 10.87 10.59 -11.69
N LEU A 577 10.02 10.64 -12.71
CA LEU A 577 9.83 11.84 -13.51
C LEU A 577 8.76 12.71 -12.86
N VAL A 578 9.01 14.02 -12.78
CA VAL A 578 8.11 14.97 -12.12
C VAL A 578 8.03 16.25 -12.96
N SER A 579 6.81 16.62 -13.35
CA SER A 579 6.55 17.82 -14.15
C SER A 579 5.34 18.58 -13.62
N ASP A 580 5.46 19.90 -13.58
CA ASP A 580 4.34 20.80 -13.36
C ASP A 580 3.72 21.12 -14.72
N LEU A 581 2.43 20.84 -14.84
CA LEU A 581 1.65 20.93 -16.06
C LEU A 581 0.49 21.90 -15.85
N GLN A 582 0.03 22.56 -16.91
CA GLN A 582 -1.07 23.50 -16.84
C GLN A 582 -2.04 23.32 -18.01
N PHE A 583 -3.35 23.37 -17.74
CA PHE A 583 -4.38 23.40 -18.78
C PHE A 583 -4.34 24.73 -19.56
N ILE A 584 -4.29 24.68 -20.89
CA ILE A 584 -4.06 25.86 -21.76
C ILE A 584 -5.26 26.82 -21.84
N ARG A 585 -6.51 26.38 -21.59
CA ARG A 585 -7.70 27.27 -21.64
C ARG A 585 -8.70 27.03 -20.51
N ASP A 586 -9.51 28.05 -20.20
CA ASP A 586 -10.67 27.99 -19.31
C ASP A 586 -11.80 27.11 -19.83
#